data_AF-J2KV88-F1
#
_entry.id   AF-J2KV88-F1
#
_cell.length_a   1.000
_cell.length_b   1.000
_cell.length_c   1.000
_cell.angle_alpha   90.00
_cell.angle_beta   90.00
_cell.angle_gamma   90.00
#
_symmetry.space_group_name_H-M   'P 1'
#
loop_
_entity.id
_entity.type
_entity.pdbx_description
1 polymer ?
#
loop_
_entity_poly.entity_id
_entity_poly.type
_entity_poly.pdbx_seq_one_letter_code
_entity_poly.pdbx_strand_id
1 'polypeptide(L)'
;MLTDLSHGNKSLAAAAVLGTILGCAFEASAQSAGAATADASAEAIQQAVATYFNIPAGLLDGGKVLITVHLKLSRTGAIKGSPLVTASGGDEAARQGLSAAALRAVQRASPFTTLPKDKYESWKEVVLRFEPGDPTP
;
A
#
# COMPACT_ATOMS: atom_id res chain seq x y z
N MET A 1 -41.07 14.24 -31.28
CA MET A 1 -39.82 13.64 -30.79
C MET A 1 -39.09 14.71 -29.99
N LEU A 2 -38.84 14.44 -28.69
CA LEU A 2 -37.92 15.09 -27.73
C LEU A 2 -37.99 16.63 -27.57
N THR A 3 -37.91 17.29 -26.41
CA THR A 3 -37.69 16.99 -24.98
C THR A 3 -37.97 18.36 -24.32
N ASP A 4 -38.92 18.45 -23.40
CA ASP A 4 -38.71 18.32 -21.95
C ASP A 4 -37.81 19.38 -21.29
N LEU A 5 -38.42 19.94 -20.24
CA LEU A 5 -37.85 20.55 -19.04
C LEU A 5 -37.08 21.89 -19.11
N SER A 6 -37.90 22.92 -18.89
CA SER A 6 -37.57 24.22 -18.32
C SER A 6 -37.72 24.20 -16.79
N HIS A 7 -36.65 24.58 -16.07
CA HIS A 7 -36.68 25.38 -14.83
C HIS A 7 -35.22 25.63 -14.40
N GLY A 8 -34.70 26.82 -14.15
CA GLY A 8 -35.32 28.09 -13.81
C GLY A 8 -34.94 28.49 -12.40
N ASN A 9 -33.78 29.15 -12.19
CA ASN A 9 -33.63 30.06 -11.06
C ASN A 9 -32.56 31.18 -11.25
N LYS A 10 -33.06 32.38 -11.64
CA LYS A 10 -32.88 33.70 -10.99
C LYS A 10 -31.47 34.30 -10.75
N SER A 11 -31.14 35.23 -11.66
CA SER A 11 -30.37 36.50 -11.61
C SER A 11 -29.30 36.85 -10.55
N LEU A 12 -28.30 37.60 -11.06
CA LEU A 12 -27.59 38.81 -10.55
C LEU A 12 -26.05 38.61 -10.59
N ALA A 13 -25.34 39.02 -11.64
CA ALA A 13 -24.74 40.34 -11.87
C ALA A 13 -23.63 40.75 -10.87
N ALA A 14 -22.38 40.86 -11.34
CA ALA A 14 -21.60 42.13 -11.37
C ALA A 14 -20.08 41.94 -11.67
N ALA A 15 -19.61 42.72 -12.67
CA ALA A 15 -18.29 43.36 -12.90
C ALA A 15 -16.98 42.62 -12.55
N ALA A 16 -16.15 42.20 -13.54
CA ALA A 16 -15.22 42.98 -14.38
C ALA A 16 -13.97 43.51 -13.64
N VAL A 17 -12.77 43.06 -14.07
CA VAL A 17 -11.58 43.86 -14.42
C VAL A 17 -10.56 42.94 -15.13
N LEU A 18 -10.04 43.41 -16.27
CA LEU A 18 -9.02 42.77 -17.09
C LEU A 18 -7.64 42.72 -16.41
N GLY A 19 -6.90 41.63 -16.65
CA GLY A 19 -5.45 41.56 -16.44
C GLY A 19 -4.85 40.33 -17.12
N THR A 20 -4.37 40.48 -18.35
CA THR A 20 -3.49 39.49 -18.99
C THR A 20 -2.15 39.45 -18.26
N ILE A 21 -1.89 38.36 -17.54
CA ILE A 21 -0.55 38.01 -17.10
C ILE A 21 -0.20 36.63 -17.68
N LEU A 22 0.71 36.67 -18.64
CA LEU A 22 1.58 35.57 -19.00
C LEU A 22 2.38 35.18 -17.75
N GLY A 23 2.09 34.02 -17.18
CA GLY A 23 2.82 33.50 -16.04
C GLY A 23 2.46 32.05 -15.79
N CYS A 24 3.39 31.14 -16.09
CA CYS A 24 3.37 29.80 -15.55
C CYS A 24 3.23 29.89 -14.03
N ALA A 25 2.15 29.36 -13.48
CA ALA A 25 2.08 28.95 -12.10
C ALA A 25 1.19 27.70 -12.04
N PHE A 26 1.79 26.56 -12.38
CA PHE A 26 1.43 25.30 -11.73
C PHE A 26 1.71 25.51 -10.24
N GLU A 27 0.74 26.05 -9.50
CA GLU A 27 0.86 26.19 -8.06
C GLU A 27 0.00 25.13 -7.38
N ALA A 28 0.76 24.19 -6.81
CA ALA A 28 0.45 23.40 -5.63
C ALA A 28 -0.48 22.20 -5.79
N SER A 29 -0.05 21.20 -6.56
CA SER A 29 -0.24 19.80 -6.14
C SER A 29 0.86 19.40 -5.15
N ALA A 30 0.92 20.08 -3.99
CA ALA A 30 1.89 19.79 -2.93
C ALA A 30 1.24 19.15 -1.69
N GLN A 31 0.07 18.52 -1.82
CA GLN A 31 -0.62 17.94 -0.66
C GLN A 31 -1.10 16.49 -0.80
N SER A 32 -0.73 15.76 -1.86
CA SER A 32 -0.97 14.30 -1.93
C SER A 32 0.27 13.45 -2.25
N ALA A 33 1.45 14.06 -2.42
CA ALA A 33 2.70 13.29 -2.60
C ALA A 33 3.17 12.59 -1.30
N GLY A 34 2.64 12.98 -0.14
CA GLY A 34 3.00 12.36 1.15
C GLY A 34 2.28 11.05 1.43
N ALA A 35 0.96 11.03 1.25
CA ALA A 35 0.11 9.87 1.51
C ALA A 35 0.20 8.84 0.38
N ALA A 36 0.07 9.27 -0.88
CA ALA A 36 0.13 8.35 -2.03
C ALA A 36 1.48 7.62 -2.15
N THR A 37 2.58 8.24 -1.69
CA THR A 37 3.91 7.59 -1.69
C THR A 37 4.12 6.68 -0.49
N ALA A 38 3.49 6.95 0.66
CA ALA A 38 3.51 6.04 1.81
C ALA A 38 2.76 4.74 1.48
N ASP A 39 1.59 4.85 0.85
CA ASP A 39 0.83 3.71 0.35
C ASP A 39 1.63 2.95 -0.73
N ALA A 40 2.15 3.64 -1.75
CA ALA A 40 2.96 3.00 -2.79
C ALA A 40 4.23 2.29 -2.25
N SER A 41 4.82 2.78 -1.15
CA SER A 41 5.96 2.13 -0.50
C SER A 41 5.55 0.84 0.21
N ALA A 42 4.43 0.85 0.94
CA ALA A 42 3.89 -0.32 1.62
C ALA A 42 3.48 -1.40 0.60
N GLU A 43 2.80 -1.00 -0.47
CA GLU A 43 2.43 -1.86 -1.60
C GLU A 43 3.67 -2.48 -2.26
N ALA A 44 4.72 -1.69 -2.53
CA ALA A 44 5.96 -2.21 -3.13
C ALA A 44 6.64 -3.26 -2.24
N ILE A 45 6.64 -3.07 -0.91
CA ILE A 45 7.15 -4.05 0.05
C ILE A 45 6.27 -5.29 0.03
N GLN A 46 4.95 -5.12 0.09
CA GLN A 46 3.99 -6.23 0.08
C GLN A 46 4.13 -7.07 -1.19
N GLN A 47 4.23 -6.44 -2.35
CA GLN A 47 4.38 -7.09 -3.65
C GLN A 47 5.73 -7.81 -3.79
N ALA A 48 6.81 -7.20 -3.29
CA ALA A 48 8.12 -7.85 -3.25
C ALA A 48 8.09 -9.10 -2.36
N VAL A 49 7.46 -9.02 -1.19
CA VAL A 49 7.30 -10.19 -0.30
C VAL A 49 6.40 -11.25 -0.94
N ALA A 50 5.26 -10.85 -1.52
CA ALA A 50 4.31 -11.74 -2.19
C ALA A 50 4.97 -12.54 -3.33
N THR A 51 5.89 -11.91 -4.08
CA THR A 51 6.65 -12.57 -5.16
C THR A 51 7.45 -13.78 -4.66
N TYR A 52 7.98 -13.73 -3.43
CA TYR A 52 8.74 -14.84 -2.83
C TYR A 52 7.89 -15.73 -1.92
N PHE A 53 6.63 -15.36 -1.70
CA PHE A 53 5.73 -16.06 -0.80
C PHE A 53 5.08 -17.26 -1.49
N ASN A 54 5.84 -18.35 -1.56
CA ASN A 54 5.34 -19.61 -2.13
C ASN A 54 4.72 -20.49 -1.04
N ILE A 55 3.39 -20.59 -1.04
CA ILE A 55 2.62 -21.41 -0.10
C ILE A 55 2.24 -22.74 -0.76
N PRO A 56 2.63 -23.90 -0.20
CA PRO A 56 2.12 -25.18 -0.66
C PRO A 56 0.60 -25.27 -0.52
N ALA A 57 -0.09 -25.75 -1.56
CA ALA A 57 -1.55 -25.78 -1.63
C ALA A 57 -2.21 -26.45 -0.41
N GLY A 58 -1.61 -27.50 0.16
CA GLY A 58 -2.15 -28.19 1.34
C GLY A 58 -2.18 -27.36 2.63
N LEU A 59 -1.52 -26.19 2.68
CA LEU A 59 -1.65 -25.24 3.81
C LEU A 59 -2.84 -24.29 3.64
N LEU A 60 -3.38 -24.15 2.41
CA LEU A 60 -4.54 -23.31 2.12
C LEU A 60 -5.86 -23.97 2.56
N ASP A 61 -5.87 -25.30 2.66
CA ASP A 61 -7.01 -26.09 3.11
C ASP A 61 -7.25 -25.99 4.63
N GLY A 62 -6.23 -25.54 5.39
CA GLY A 62 -6.28 -25.42 6.86
C GLY A 62 -7.10 -24.23 7.39
N GLY A 63 -8.00 -23.69 6.57
CA GLY A 63 -8.90 -22.58 6.92
C GLY A 63 -8.31 -21.17 6.74
N LYS A 64 -9.10 -20.17 7.10
CA LYS A 64 -8.71 -18.75 7.01
C LYS A 64 -7.65 -18.43 8.07
N VAL A 65 -6.40 -18.29 7.64
CA VAL A 65 -5.28 -17.86 8.47
C VAL A 65 -4.94 -16.41 8.15
N LEU A 66 -4.79 -15.57 9.17
CA LEU A 66 -4.28 -14.21 9.01
C LEU A 66 -2.84 -14.17 9.54
N ILE A 67 -1.89 -13.89 8.64
CA ILE A 67 -0.49 -13.69 8.98
C ILE A 67 -0.21 -12.20 9.05
N THR A 68 0.28 -11.72 10.18
CA THR A 68 0.75 -10.35 10.35
C THR A 68 2.26 -10.35 10.51
N VAL A 69 2.95 -9.63 9.64
CA VAL A 69 4.41 -9.51 9.64
C VAL A 69 4.80 -8.08 9.97
N HIS A 70 5.43 -7.89 11.13
CA HIS A 70 6.02 -6.63 11.54
C HIS A 70 7.50 -6.67 11.22
N LEU A 71 7.95 -5.76 10.37
CA LEU A 71 9.35 -5.68 9.98
C LEU A 71 9.85 -4.24 10.09
N LYS A 72 11.10 -4.12 10.52
CA LYS A 72 11.82 -2.85 10.61
C LYS A 72 12.86 -2.81 9.50
N LEU A 73 12.94 -1.69 8.79
CA LEU A 73 13.83 -1.49 7.66
C LEU A 73 14.84 -0.39 7.98
N SER A 74 16.06 -0.51 7.45
CA SER A 74 17.05 0.55 7.41
C SER A 74 16.75 1.52 6.26
N ARG A 75 17.40 2.70 6.27
CA ARG A 75 17.39 3.65 5.14
C ARG A 75 17.88 3.05 3.80
N THR A 76 18.53 1.89 3.83
CA THR A 76 18.98 1.16 2.64
C THR A 76 17.96 0.13 2.14
N GLY A 77 16.80 0.00 2.81
CA GLY A 77 15.81 -1.04 2.54
C GLY A 77 16.19 -2.43 3.07
N ALA A 78 17.27 -2.53 3.85
CA ALA A 78 17.67 -3.80 4.47
C ALA A 78 16.86 -4.03 5.75
N ILE A 79 16.53 -5.29 6.07
CA ILE A 79 15.86 -5.62 7.32
C ILE A 79 16.79 -5.28 8.50
N LYS A 80 16.24 -4.57 9.49
CA LYS A 80 16.89 -4.21 10.75
C LYS A 80 16.33 -5.06 11.87
N GLY A 81 17.18 -5.88 12.47
CA GLY A 81 16.78 -6.81 13.53
C GLY A 81 16.05 -8.03 12.96
N SER A 82 15.14 -8.61 13.75
CA SER A 82 14.36 -9.78 13.36
C SER A 82 12.92 -9.37 13.05
N PRO A 83 12.36 -9.78 11.89
CA PRO A 83 10.95 -9.59 11.62
C PRO A 83 10.11 -10.42 12.60
N LEU A 84 9.06 -9.82 13.14
CA LEU A 84 8.10 -10.47 14.01
C LEU A 84 6.93 -10.95 13.16
N VAL A 85 6.67 -12.26 13.18
CA VAL A 85 5.56 -12.87 12.46
C VAL A 85 4.56 -13.41 13.48
N THR A 86 3.32 -12.99 13.36
CA THR A 86 2.20 -13.53 14.15
C THR A 86 1.17 -14.14 13.20
N ALA A 87 0.54 -15.23 13.65
CA ALA A 87 -0.45 -15.95 12.89
C ALA A 87 -1.67 -16.22 13.76
N SER A 88 -2.85 -15.98 13.20
CA SER A 88 -4.14 -16.15 13.88
C SER A 88 -5.13 -16.87 12.96
N GLY A 89 -6.09 -17.59 13.53
CA GLY A 89 -7.08 -18.37 12.76
C GLY A 89 -6.52 -19.68 12.20
N GLY A 90 -7.35 -20.40 11.43
CA GLY A 90 -7.06 -21.70 10.82
C GLY A 90 -6.47 -22.76 11.75
N ASP A 91 -5.83 -23.76 11.16
CA ASP A 91 -5.15 -24.84 11.86
C ASP A 91 -3.72 -24.45 12.27
N GLU A 92 -3.21 -25.07 13.35
CA GLU A 92 -1.84 -24.81 13.83
C GLU A 92 -0.78 -25.14 12.76
N ALA A 93 -0.96 -26.24 12.02
CA ALA A 93 -0.05 -26.61 10.93
C ALA A 93 -0.02 -25.54 9.82
N ALA A 94 -1.18 -24.98 9.47
CA ALA A 94 -1.29 -23.89 8.51
C ALA A 94 -0.59 -22.63 9.04
N ARG A 95 -0.87 -22.22 10.28
CA ARG A 95 -0.22 -21.07 10.93
C ARG A 95 1.30 -21.18 10.92
N GLN A 96 1.85 -22.33 11.31
CA GLN A 96 3.30 -22.55 11.38
C GLN A 96 3.94 -22.54 9.98
N GLY A 97 3.34 -23.28 9.03
CA GLY A 97 3.84 -23.36 7.66
C GLY A 97 3.83 -22.00 6.95
N LEU A 98 2.74 -21.25 7.10
CA LEU A 98 2.57 -19.91 6.54
C LEU A 98 3.50 -18.89 7.20
N SER A 99 3.67 -18.94 8.52
CA SER A 99 4.61 -18.06 9.22
C SER A 99 6.04 -18.28 8.75
N ALA A 100 6.44 -19.55 8.58
CA ALA A 100 7.77 -19.90 8.06
C ALA A 100 7.94 -19.49 6.58
N ALA A 101 6.88 -19.60 5.76
CA ALA A 101 6.89 -19.10 4.40
C ALA A 101 7.04 -17.57 4.35
N ALA A 102 6.33 -16.84 5.21
CA ALA A 102 6.34 -15.38 5.25
C ALA A 102 7.71 -14.86 5.68
N LEU A 103 8.29 -15.48 6.70
CA LEU A 103 9.63 -15.17 7.16
C LEU A 103 10.69 -15.34 6.05
N ARG A 104 10.62 -16.46 5.31
CA ARG A 104 11.51 -16.70 4.16
C ARG A 104 11.30 -15.68 3.04
N ALA A 105 10.04 -15.35 2.74
CA ALA A 105 9.71 -14.39 1.70
C ALA A 105 10.25 -12.99 2.02
N VAL A 106 10.08 -12.52 3.27
CA VAL A 106 10.61 -11.25 3.74
C VAL A 106 12.13 -11.21 3.68
N GLN A 107 12.81 -12.27 4.12
CA GLN A 107 14.27 -12.36 4.04
C GLN A 107 14.78 -12.33 2.57
N ARG A 108 14.07 -12.98 1.65
CA ARG A 108 14.40 -13.01 0.21
C ARG A 108 14.12 -11.69 -0.50
N ALA A 109 13.08 -10.99 -0.09
CA ALA A 109 12.72 -9.68 -0.64
C ALA A 109 13.69 -8.57 -0.19
N SER A 110 14.47 -8.81 0.86
CA SER A 110 15.47 -7.86 1.32
C SER A 110 16.74 -7.91 0.44
N PRO A 111 17.32 -6.76 0.08
CA PRO A 111 16.92 -5.40 0.44
C PRO A 111 15.85 -4.79 -0.48
N PHE A 112 14.92 -4.02 0.09
CA PHE A 112 13.88 -3.27 -0.62
C PHE A 112 14.47 -1.97 -1.21
N THR A 113 15.06 -2.06 -2.40
CA THR A 113 15.78 -0.94 -3.04
C THR A 113 14.88 0.08 -3.71
N THR A 114 13.61 -0.25 -3.96
CA THR A 114 12.62 0.59 -4.65
C THR A 114 11.95 1.63 -3.76
N LEU A 115 12.35 1.73 -2.47
CA LEU A 115 11.69 2.61 -1.50
C LEU A 115 12.21 4.06 -1.57
N PRO A 116 11.31 5.06 -1.57
CA PRO A 116 11.68 6.47 -1.59
C PRO A 116 12.32 6.87 -0.25
N LYS A 117 13.62 7.20 -0.29
CA LYS A 117 14.44 7.55 0.89
C LYS A 117 13.91 8.77 1.67
N ASP A 118 13.21 9.66 0.98
CA ASP A 118 12.64 10.89 1.54
C ASP A 118 11.53 10.60 2.57
N LYS A 119 10.86 9.45 2.45
CA LYS A 119 9.76 9.01 3.33
C LYS A 119 10.14 7.91 4.30
N TYR A 120 11.41 7.84 4.70
CA TYR A 120 11.91 6.79 5.60
C TYR A 120 11.06 6.62 6.86
N GLU A 121 10.60 7.71 7.48
CA GLU A 121 9.78 7.62 8.69
C GLU A 121 8.44 6.89 8.49
N SER A 122 7.93 6.86 7.25
CA SER A 122 6.68 6.19 6.87
C SER A 122 6.84 4.69 6.63
N TRP A 123 8.04 4.22 6.28
CA TRP A 123 8.30 2.80 5.93
C TRP A 123 9.44 2.15 6.72
N LYS A 124 10.06 2.85 7.67
CA LYS A 124 11.06 2.29 8.60
C LYS A 124 10.50 1.14 9.43
N GLU A 125 9.20 1.12 9.66
CA GLU A 125 8.45 0.10 10.36
C GLU A 125 7.16 -0.14 9.61
N VAL A 126 6.99 -1.35 9.10
CA VAL A 126 5.85 -1.72 8.26
C VAL A 126 5.20 -2.96 8.83
N VAL A 127 3.88 -2.92 8.88
CA VAL A 127 3.02 -4.02 9.31
C VAL A 127 2.29 -4.53 8.08
N LEU A 128 2.72 -5.69 7.58
CA LEU A 128 2.08 -6.36 6.46
C LEU A 128 1.09 -7.38 6.98
N ARG A 129 -0.06 -7.50 6.31
CA ARG A 129 -1.08 -8.50 6.61
C ARG A 129 -1.28 -9.36 5.37
N PHE A 130 -1.25 -10.67 5.55
CA PHE A 130 -1.42 -11.66 4.50
C PHE A 130 -2.51 -12.64 4.89
N GLU A 131 -3.49 -12.79 4.01
CA GLU A 131 -4.52 -13.82 4.11
C GLU A 131 -4.35 -14.78 2.93
N PRO A 132 -3.92 -16.04 3.15
CA PRO A 132 -3.86 -17.04 2.10
C PRO A 132 -5.28 -17.35 1.63
N GLY A 133 -5.57 -17.10 0.35
CA GLY A 133 -6.86 -17.38 -0.25
C GLY A 133 -7.64 -16.16 -0.71
N ASP A 134 -7.13 -14.94 -0.50
CA ASP A 134 -7.55 -13.81 -1.32
C ASP A 134 -6.62 -13.75 -2.55
N PRO A 135 -7.09 -14.13 -3.75
CA PRO A 135 -6.39 -13.73 -4.95
C PRO A 135 -6.47 -12.22 -4.98
N THR A 136 -5.37 -11.54 -4.65
CA THR A 136 -5.22 -10.11 -4.90
C THR A 136 -5.77 -9.81 -6.31
N PRO A 137 -6.76 -8.91 -6.45
CA PRO A 137 -7.44 -8.66 -7.73
C PRO A 137 -6.51 -8.05 -8.79
#